data_AF-A0A1A0M6C9-F1
#
_entry.id   AF-A0A1A0M6C9-F1
#
_cell.length_a   1.000
_cell.length_b   1.000
_cell.length_c   1.000
_cell.angle_alpha   90.00
_cell.angle_beta   90.00
_cell.angle_gamma   90.00
#
_symmetry.space_group_name_H-M   'P 1'
#
loop_
_entity.id
_entity.type
_entity.pdbx_description
1 polymer ?
#
loop_
_entity_poly.entity_id
_entity_poly.type
_entity_poly.pdbx_seq_one_letter_code
_entity_poly.pdbx_strand_id
1 'polypeptide(L)'
;MAAFASPVTAEVGDGFPDAIDPFALSLNENPYPPLPAVRSALYRSIDAANRYPEFLPERLRSLIAGRIGLPPDQVVLGAGATGVVLQALQALTTPGDAIAMSSPTFDGYPIIAKMVRLNPVTVPLDHYGHNDLDALAAAAADARVVVVCRPHNPTGTLDPTAEIVRFLRRIPRDTIVLLDEAYIEFAAPQHRIDVWGLTSYFPNVVLVRTFSKAYGLAGLRIGYGLASPELARTLWAQQLPFGIAITSLLAVAASYDAENQLLQRIRAITAERRYLRMRLIAMGIYTPDAHANFVYLPSSGGRGRPWSEVFAGSGLHIRCYADGGARITVGSRESTLAVLDAVAKPAASAS
;
A
#
# COMPACT_ATOMS: atom_id res chain seq x y z
N MET A 1 26.19 -40.06 -23.87
CA MET A 1 26.95 -38.86 -23.45
C MET A 1 25.94 -37.81 -23.05
N ALA A 2 26.02 -37.41 -21.78
CA ALA A 2 25.22 -36.35 -21.18
C ALA A 2 25.63 -34.97 -21.71
N ALA A 3 24.83 -33.98 -21.29
CA ALA A 3 25.05 -32.54 -21.30
C ALA A 3 24.56 -31.77 -22.54
N PHE A 4 23.29 -31.38 -22.48
CA PHE A 4 22.92 -29.98 -22.66
C PHE A 4 21.98 -29.59 -21.52
N ALA A 5 22.56 -29.19 -20.39
CA ALA A 5 21.87 -28.24 -19.52
C ALA A 5 22.09 -26.84 -20.12
N SER A 6 21.00 -26.13 -20.45
CA SER A 6 20.96 -24.68 -20.70
C SER A 6 19.53 -24.30 -21.12
N PRO A 7 19.00 -23.08 -20.89
CA PRO A 7 19.68 -21.78 -20.80
C PRO A 7 19.11 -20.86 -19.68
N VAL A 8 19.49 -19.58 -19.65
CA VAL A 8 19.00 -18.47 -18.77
C VAL A 8 17.55 -18.58 -18.28
N THR A 9 16.62 -19.12 -19.06
CA THR A 9 15.22 -19.32 -18.66
C THR A 9 15.02 -20.25 -17.46
N ALA A 10 15.86 -21.27 -17.29
CA ALA A 10 15.79 -22.16 -16.13
C ALA A 10 16.28 -21.45 -14.86
N GLU A 11 17.41 -20.74 -14.93
CA GLU A 11 17.95 -19.94 -13.82
C GLU A 11 17.01 -18.80 -13.40
N VAL A 12 16.39 -18.12 -14.37
CA VAL A 12 15.38 -17.08 -14.11
C VAL A 12 14.09 -17.71 -13.55
N GLY A 13 13.75 -18.92 -13.96
CA GLY A 13 12.61 -19.69 -13.44
C GLY A 13 12.81 -20.09 -11.98
N ASP A 14 14.00 -20.60 -11.64
CA ASP A 14 14.35 -21.02 -10.27
C ASP A 14 14.42 -19.82 -9.30
N GLY A 15 14.65 -18.61 -9.81
CA GLY A 15 14.62 -17.36 -9.04
C GLY A 15 13.25 -16.68 -8.95
N PHE A 16 12.20 -17.25 -9.57
CA PHE A 16 10.87 -16.66 -9.54
C PHE A 16 10.22 -16.88 -8.16
N PRO A 17 9.57 -15.87 -7.55
CA PRO A 17 8.97 -16.01 -6.24
C PRO A 17 7.82 -17.02 -6.27
N ASP A 18 7.76 -17.86 -5.24
CA ASP A 18 6.62 -18.74 -5.01
C ASP A 18 5.35 -17.92 -4.77
N ALA A 19 4.25 -18.33 -5.40
CA ALA A 19 2.97 -17.67 -5.23
C ALA A 19 2.38 -17.85 -3.81
N ILE A 20 2.86 -18.86 -3.08
CA ILE A 20 2.51 -19.14 -1.69
C ILE A 20 3.82 -19.39 -0.95
N ASP A 21 4.23 -18.42 -0.15
CA ASP A 21 5.32 -18.54 0.81
C ASP A 21 4.76 -18.15 2.19
N PRO A 22 4.63 -19.10 3.15
CA PRO A 22 4.10 -18.80 4.47
C PRO A 22 5.01 -17.87 5.29
N PHE A 23 6.27 -17.67 4.92
CA PHE A 23 7.23 -16.85 5.67
C PHE A 23 7.53 -15.50 5.01
N ALA A 24 7.00 -15.22 3.82
CA ALA A 24 7.04 -13.93 3.15
C ALA A 24 6.15 -12.88 3.83
N LEU A 25 6.57 -12.38 5.01
CA LEU A 25 5.74 -11.52 5.86
C LEU A 25 6.17 -10.04 5.89
N SER A 26 7.05 -9.59 4.99
CA SER A 26 7.70 -8.27 5.06
C SER A 26 7.10 -7.23 4.13
N LEU A 27 6.43 -7.61 3.04
CA LEU A 27 6.05 -6.67 1.95
C LEU A 27 4.55 -6.32 1.88
N ASN A 28 3.74 -6.82 2.83
CA ASN A 28 2.29 -6.68 2.82
C ASN A 28 1.66 -7.22 1.53
N GLU A 29 2.20 -8.32 1.00
CA GLU A 29 1.63 -9.01 -0.15
C GLU A 29 0.39 -9.80 0.25
N ASN A 30 -0.42 -10.17 -0.73
CA ASN A 30 -1.57 -11.03 -0.48
C ASN A 30 -1.07 -12.47 -0.37
N PRO A 31 -1.40 -13.22 0.70
CA PRO A 31 -0.88 -14.58 0.89
C PRO A 31 -1.51 -15.61 -0.04
N TYR A 32 -2.46 -15.20 -0.90
CA TYR A 32 -3.10 -16.05 -1.87
C TYR A 32 -2.64 -15.72 -3.29
N PRO A 33 -2.55 -16.71 -4.20
CA PRO A 33 -2.38 -16.44 -5.61
C PRO A 33 -3.57 -15.62 -6.15
N PRO A 34 -3.44 -14.96 -7.31
CA PRO A 34 -4.56 -14.21 -7.91
C PRO A 34 -5.84 -15.04 -8.00
N LEU A 35 -7.00 -14.38 -7.94
CA LEU A 35 -8.31 -15.05 -8.01
C LEU A 35 -8.39 -15.94 -9.27
N PRO A 36 -9.11 -17.09 -9.23
CA PRO A 36 -9.19 -17.99 -10.38
C PRO A 36 -9.60 -17.30 -11.68
N ALA A 37 -10.64 -16.44 -11.63
CA ALA A 37 -11.09 -15.67 -12.78
C ALA A 37 -10.01 -14.73 -13.34
N VAL A 38 -9.24 -14.08 -12.46
CA VAL A 38 -8.10 -13.23 -12.83
C VAL A 38 -6.99 -14.06 -13.47
N ARG A 39 -6.63 -15.22 -12.90
CA ARG A 39 -5.64 -16.12 -13.50
C ARG A 39 -6.06 -16.53 -14.92
N SER A 40 -7.31 -16.94 -15.11
CA SER A 40 -7.83 -17.26 -16.44
C SER A 40 -7.78 -16.07 -17.40
N ALA A 41 -8.08 -14.86 -16.92
CA ALA A 41 -7.98 -13.64 -17.72
C ALA A 41 -6.53 -13.34 -18.13
N LEU A 42 -5.56 -13.54 -17.22
CA LEU A 42 -4.14 -13.37 -17.50
C LEU A 42 -3.63 -14.41 -18.50
N TYR A 43 -4.02 -15.69 -18.37
CA TYR A 43 -3.68 -16.72 -19.34
C TYR A 43 -4.19 -16.36 -20.74
N ARG A 44 -5.43 -15.88 -20.88
CA ARG A 44 -5.96 -15.44 -22.18
C ARG A 44 -5.22 -14.22 -22.75
N SER A 45 -4.65 -13.38 -21.88
CA SER A 45 -3.97 -12.15 -22.31
C SER A 45 -2.56 -12.39 -22.84
N ILE A 46 -1.94 -13.53 -22.54
CA ILE A 46 -0.51 -13.77 -22.84
C ILE A 46 -0.24 -13.85 -24.34
N ASP A 47 -1.19 -14.38 -25.11
CA ASP A 47 -1.06 -14.50 -26.58
C ASP A 47 -1.03 -13.13 -27.27
N ALA A 48 -1.47 -12.06 -26.59
CA ALA A 48 -1.42 -10.69 -27.08
C ALA A 48 -0.19 -9.91 -26.59
N ALA A 49 0.77 -10.55 -25.89
CA ALA A 49 1.93 -9.86 -25.32
C ALA A 49 2.86 -9.20 -26.37
N ASN A 50 2.75 -9.60 -27.65
CA ASN A 50 3.46 -8.98 -28.76
C ASN A 50 2.85 -7.64 -29.23
N ARG A 51 1.73 -7.21 -28.65
CA ARG A 51 1.02 -5.97 -29.01
C ARG A 51 1.20 -4.91 -27.93
N TYR A 52 1.30 -3.66 -28.36
CA TYR A 52 1.25 -2.53 -27.43
C TYR A 52 -0.13 -2.43 -26.76
N PRO A 53 -0.20 -1.95 -25.49
CA PRO A 53 -1.44 -1.52 -24.88
C PRO A 53 -2.00 -0.27 -25.59
N GLU A 54 -3.13 0.27 -25.12
CA GLU A 54 -3.60 1.58 -25.58
C GLU A 54 -2.52 2.65 -25.35
N PHE A 55 -2.41 3.61 -26.28
CA PHE A 55 -1.45 4.72 -26.17
C PHE A 55 -1.61 5.43 -24.82
N LEU A 56 -2.85 5.80 -24.47
CA LEU A 56 -3.24 6.13 -23.11
C LEU A 56 -4.30 5.11 -22.64
N PRO A 57 -4.26 4.66 -21.37
CA PRO A 57 -5.09 3.56 -20.87
C PRO A 57 -6.57 3.96 -20.58
N GLU A 58 -7.27 4.49 -21.58
CA GLU A 58 -8.62 5.07 -21.46
C GLU A 58 -9.70 4.04 -21.06
N ARG A 59 -9.65 2.81 -21.58
CA ARG A 59 -10.61 1.76 -21.16
C ARG A 59 -10.44 1.37 -19.70
N LEU A 60 -9.19 1.23 -19.24
CA LEU A 60 -8.93 0.91 -17.83
C LEU A 60 -9.36 2.07 -16.93
N ARG A 61 -9.07 3.31 -17.34
CA ARG A 61 -9.51 4.53 -16.65
C ARG A 61 -11.03 4.55 -16.50
N SER A 62 -11.75 4.31 -17.59
CA SER A 62 -13.22 4.29 -17.63
C SER A 62 -13.80 3.16 -16.76
N LEU A 63 -13.20 1.97 -16.80
CA LEU A 63 -13.62 0.83 -15.97
C LEU A 63 -13.50 1.14 -14.47
N ILE A 64 -12.37 1.73 -14.05
CA ILE A 64 -12.15 2.13 -12.66
C ILE A 64 -13.12 3.25 -12.27
N ALA A 65 -13.29 4.27 -13.13
CA ALA A 65 -14.21 5.38 -12.90
C ALA A 65 -15.64 4.91 -12.67
N GLY A 66 -16.15 4.01 -13.53
CA GLY A 66 -17.48 3.42 -13.40
C GLY A 66 -17.64 2.61 -12.12
N ARG A 67 -16.61 1.89 -11.68
CA ARG A 67 -16.64 1.15 -10.40
C ARG A 67 -16.69 2.07 -9.18
N ILE A 68 -16.00 3.21 -9.24
CA ILE A 68 -15.95 4.18 -8.15
C ILE A 68 -17.18 5.11 -8.14
N GLY A 69 -17.83 5.29 -9.29
CA GLY A 69 -18.91 6.27 -9.44
C GLY A 69 -18.41 7.69 -9.70
N LEU A 70 -17.25 7.82 -10.34
CA LEU A 70 -16.69 9.12 -10.78
C LEU A 70 -16.68 9.20 -12.31
N PRO A 71 -16.61 10.40 -12.90
CA PRO A 71 -16.34 10.55 -14.31
C PRO A 71 -14.89 10.14 -14.61
N PRO A 72 -14.59 9.59 -15.79
CA PRO A 72 -13.24 9.15 -16.13
C PRO A 72 -12.18 10.25 -16.01
N ASP A 73 -12.53 11.50 -16.33
CA ASP A 73 -11.60 12.64 -16.30
C ASP A 73 -11.06 12.97 -14.89
N GLN A 74 -11.66 12.42 -13.83
CA GLN A 74 -11.20 12.51 -12.44
C GLN A 74 -10.31 11.35 -11.99
N VAL A 75 -10.04 10.39 -12.87
CA VAL A 75 -9.18 9.21 -12.60
C VAL A 75 -7.86 9.34 -13.35
N VAL A 76 -6.75 9.02 -12.69
CA VAL A 76 -5.42 8.88 -13.30
C VAL A 76 -4.82 7.52 -12.97
N LEU A 77 -3.88 7.03 -13.78
CA LEU A 77 -3.36 5.67 -13.68
C LEU A 77 -1.85 5.66 -13.51
N GLY A 78 -1.32 4.72 -12.75
CA GLY A 78 0.12 4.57 -12.56
C GLY A 78 0.55 3.14 -12.36
N ALA A 79 1.86 2.92 -12.49
CA ALA A 79 2.52 1.65 -12.22
C ALA A 79 2.47 1.33 -10.71
N GLY A 80 1.31 0.90 -10.23
CA GLY A 80 0.96 0.86 -8.81
C GLY A 80 0.72 2.26 -8.22
N ALA A 81 0.33 2.30 -6.94
CA ALA A 81 0.19 3.56 -6.19
C ALA A 81 1.47 4.41 -6.23
N THR A 82 2.65 3.78 -6.16
CA THR A 82 3.95 4.46 -6.29
C THR A 82 4.10 5.21 -7.62
N GLY A 83 3.62 4.64 -8.73
CA GLY A 83 3.64 5.32 -10.03
C GLY A 83 2.76 6.56 -10.05
N VAL A 84 1.57 6.47 -9.44
CA VAL A 84 0.66 7.63 -9.28
C VAL A 84 1.31 8.72 -8.43
N VAL A 85 1.91 8.36 -7.30
CA VAL A 85 2.60 9.29 -6.41
C VAL A 85 3.79 9.96 -7.13
N LEU A 86 4.62 9.18 -7.82
CA LEU A 86 5.76 9.73 -8.56
C LEU A 86 5.31 10.72 -9.64
N GLN A 87 4.29 10.37 -10.44
CA GLN A 87 3.70 11.24 -11.44
C GLN A 87 3.15 12.53 -10.81
N ALA A 88 2.46 12.42 -9.67
CA ALA A 88 1.94 13.59 -8.95
C ALA A 88 3.05 14.51 -8.45
N LEU A 89 4.10 13.96 -7.83
CA LEU A 89 5.21 14.77 -7.36
C LEU A 89 5.97 15.43 -8.53
N GLN A 90 6.24 14.70 -9.61
CA GLN A 90 6.90 15.26 -10.80
C GLN A 90 6.08 16.38 -11.47
N ALA A 91 4.76 16.27 -11.48
CA ALA A 91 3.87 17.24 -12.12
C ALA A 91 3.64 18.50 -11.26
N LEU A 92 3.73 18.40 -9.93
CA LEU A 92 3.20 19.42 -9.02
C LEU A 92 4.26 20.09 -8.14
N THR A 93 5.51 19.63 -8.21
CA THR A 93 6.62 20.11 -7.37
C THR A 93 7.85 20.46 -8.20
N THR A 94 8.74 21.24 -7.60
CA THR A 94 10.07 21.60 -8.11
C THR A 94 11.14 21.07 -7.14
N PRO A 95 12.35 20.70 -7.62
CA PRO A 95 13.45 20.36 -6.73
C PRO A 95 13.68 21.43 -5.65
N GLY A 96 13.81 21.01 -4.40
CA GLY A 96 13.95 21.87 -3.23
C GLY A 96 12.63 22.16 -2.50
N ASP A 97 11.47 21.90 -3.11
CA ASP A 97 10.18 22.01 -2.43
C ASP A 97 10.12 21.06 -1.22
N ALA A 98 9.40 21.47 -0.18
CA ALA A 98 9.21 20.66 1.02
C ALA A 98 8.02 19.69 0.89
N ILE A 99 8.18 18.49 1.46
CA ILE A 99 7.13 17.47 1.57
C ILE A 99 6.96 17.04 3.02
N ALA A 100 5.80 17.32 3.60
CA ALA A 100 5.43 16.93 4.96
C ALA A 100 4.87 15.50 5.01
N MET A 101 5.30 14.69 5.96
CA MET A 101 4.82 13.32 6.16
C MET A 101 5.03 12.84 7.59
N SER A 102 4.30 11.81 8.02
CA SER A 102 4.56 11.19 9.31
C SER A 102 5.85 10.35 9.31
N SER A 103 6.43 10.13 10.50
CA SER A 103 7.56 9.21 10.71
C SER A 103 7.34 8.34 11.95
N PRO A 104 7.41 6.99 11.82
CA PRO A 104 7.58 6.26 10.57
C PRO A 104 6.34 6.38 9.66
N THR A 105 6.52 6.15 8.35
CA THR A 105 5.43 6.01 7.36
C THR A 105 5.79 4.94 6.33
N PHE A 106 5.02 4.81 5.24
CA PHE A 106 5.38 3.89 4.16
C PHE A 106 6.74 4.29 3.56
N ASP A 107 7.69 3.35 3.61
CA ASP A 107 9.08 3.55 3.19
C ASP A 107 9.24 4.10 1.75
N GLY A 108 8.23 3.91 0.90
CA GLY A 108 8.21 4.46 -0.45
C GLY A 108 8.21 5.99 -0.49
N TYR A 109 7.58 6.68 0.47
CA TYR A 109 7.47 8.14 0.43
C TYR A 109 8.82 8.85 0.54
N PRO A 110 9.68 8.55 1.54
CA PRO A 110 11.04 9.11 1.58
C PRO A 110 11.86 8.80 0.33
N ILE A 111 11.72 7.60 -0.24
CA ILE A 111 12.43 7.19 -1.46
C ILE A 111 11.98 8.03 -2.66
N ILE A 112 10.68 8.14 -2.90
CA ILE A 112 10.13 8.89 -4.04
C ILE A 112 10.42 10.39 -3.88
N ALA A 113 10.28 10.94 -2.67
CA ALA A 113 10.65 12.33 -2.37
C ALA A 113 12.12 12.60 -2.74
N LYS A 114 13.04 11.69 -2.40
CA LYS A 114 14.44 11.78 -2.81
C LYS A 114 14.62 11.70 -4.34
N MET A 115 13.90 10.81 -5.03
CA MET A 115 13.96 10.69 -6.50
C MET A 115 13.59 12.00 -7.21
N VAL A 116 12.63 12.76 -6.67
CA VAL A 116 12.22 14.07 -7.21
C VAL A 116 12.90 15.26 -6.53
N ARG A 117 13.90 15.02 -5.67
CA ARG A 117 14.73 16.05 -5.00
C ARG A 117 13.93 17.00 -4.09
N LEU A 118 12.98 16.45 -3.35
CA LEU A 118 12.21 17.17 -2.33
C LEU A 118 12.87 17.08 -0.96
N ASN A 119 12.59 18.07 -0.11
CA ASN A 119 13.07 18.15 1.27
C ASN A 119 12.00 17.58 2.23
N PRO A 120 12.22 16.40 2.86
CA PRO A 120 11.24 15.82 3.77
C PRO A 120 11.15 16.61 5.08
N VAL A 121 9.93 16.91 5.51
CA VAL A 121 9.60 17.44 6.85
C VAL A 121 8.81 16.36 7.57
N THR A 122 9.41 15.73 8.59
CA THR A 122 8.80 14.59 9.26
C THR A 122 8.13 14.97 10.56
N VAL A 123 6.90 14.50 10.76
CA VAL A 123 6.12 14.65 11.99
C VAL A 123 6.01 13.28 12.70
N PRO A 124 6.35 13.16 13.99
CA PRO A 124 6.16 11.91 14.72
C PRO A 124 4.70 11.44 14.71
N LEU A 125 4.49 10.13 14.78
CA LEU A 125 3.17 9.58 15.12
C LEU A 125 2.80 9.93 16.57
N ASP A 126 1.51 9.87 16.89
CA ASP A 126 1.06 9.95 18.28
C ASP A 126 1.44 8.69 19.07
N HIS A 127 1.19 8.73 20.39
CA HIS A 127 1.51 7.61 21.28
C HIS A 127 0.80 6.30 20.92
N TYR A 128 -0.32 6.36 20.20
CA TYR A 128 -1.11 5.19 19.79
C TYR A 128 -0.77 4.70 18.37
N GLY A 129 0.12 5.40 17.66
CA GLY A 129 0.55 5.08 16.31
C GLY A 129 -0.35 5.66 15.21
N HIS A 130 -1.16 6.66 15.53
CA HIS A 130 -1.93 7.45 14.57
C HIS A 130 -1.11 8.61 14.00
N ASN A 131 -1.53 9.12 12.84
CA ASN A 131 -0.97 10.35 12.31
C ASN A 131 -1.31 11.51 13.28
N ASP A 132 -0.32 12.31 13.68
CA ASP A 132 -0.59 13.60 14.32
C ASP A 132 -1.06 14.60 13.24
N LEU A 133 -2.37 14.61 12.97
CA LEU A 133 -2.96 15.43 11.93
C LEU A 133 -2.83 16.93 12.23
N ASP A 134 -2.79 17.33 13.50
CA ASP A 134 -2.69 18.74 13.86
C ASP A 134 -1.27 19.27 13.60
N ALA A 135 -0.24 18.50 13.96
CA ALA A 135 1.15 18.80 13.66
C ALA A 135 1.49 18.64 12.17
N LEU A 136 0.90 17.65 11.48
CA LEU A 136 1.02 17.53 10.02
C LEU A 136 0.44 18.74 9.30
N ALA A 137 -0.72 19.25 9.73
CA ALA A 137 -1.31 20.44 9.14
C ALA A 137 -0.44 21.68 9.37
N ALA A 138 0.23 21.78 10.52
CA ALA A 138 1.18 22.85 10.79
C ALA A 138 2.42 22.73 9.88
N ALA A 139 3.01 21.54 9.75
CA ALA A 139 4.13 21.29 8.84
C ALA A 139 3.76 21.51 7.36
N ALA A 140 2.51 21.24 7.00
CA ALA A 140 2.00 21.42 5.65
C ALA A 140 1.81 22.90 5.26
N ALA A 141 1.72 23.81 6.23
CA ALA A 141 1.51 25.25 5.96
C ALA A 141 2.65 25.86 5.12
N ASP A 142 3.88 25.36 5.31
CA ASP A 142 5.08 25.79 4.58
C ASP A 142 5.56 24.76 3.55
N ALA A 143 4.81 23.65 3.35
CA ALA A 143 5.18 22.58 2.44
C ALA A 143 4.37 22.64 1.14
N ARG A 144 5.00 22.20 0.04
CA ARG A 144 4.31 22.06 -1.25
C ARG A 144 3.40 20.84 -1.27
N VAL A 145 3.76 19.81 -0.54
CA VAL A 145 3.02 18.54 -0.47
C VAL A 145 2.92 18.08 0.96
N VAL A 146 1.77 17.50 1.33
CA VAL A 146 1.60 16.71 2.56
C VAL A 146 1.07 15.33 2.22
N VAL A 147 1.61 14.31 2.89
CA VAL A 147 1.24 12.91 2.71
C VAL A 147 0.52 12.41 3.95
N VAL A 148 -0.61 11.71 3.75
CA VAL A 148 -1.32 10.99 4.80
C VAL A 148 -1.63 9.58 4.33
N CYS A 149 -1.11 8.56 5.02
CA CYS A 149 -1.49 7.17 4.79
C CYS A 149 -2.66 6.79 5.69
N ARG A 150 -3.73 6.22 5.12
CA ARG A 150 -4.96 5.86 5.82
C ARG A 150 -5.68 4.68 5.13
N PRO A 151 -5.73 3.47 5.70
CA PRO A 151 -5.03 3.00 6.91
C PRO A 151 -3.53 3.26 6.86
N HIS A 152 -2.95 3.63 8.00
CA HIS A 152 -1.55 4.00 8.12
C HIS A 152 -0.63 2.79 7.95
N ASN A 153 0.51 3.00 7.30
CA ASN A 153 1.58 2.02 7.17
C ASN A 153 2.82 2.64 7.81
N PRO A 154 3.37 2.09 8.91
CA PRO A 154 3.30 0.68 9.27
C PRO A 154 2.33 0.26 10.35
N THR A 155 1.65 1.18 11.02
CA THR A 155 0.91 0.87 12.26
C THR A 155 -0.44 0.18 12.04
N GLY A 156 -1.03 0.35 10.86
CA GLY A 156 -2.34 -0.18 10.50
C GLY A 156 -3.50 0.66 11.03
N THR A 157 -3.24 1.70 11.82
CA THR A 157 -4.26 2.56 12.41
C THR A 157 -5.09 3.26 11.34
N LEU A 158 -6.33 3.59 11.67
CA LEU A 158 -7.26 4.23 10.75
C LEU A 158 -7.82 5.49 11.39
N ASP A 159 -7.37 6.66 10.93
CA ASP A 159 -7.90 7.93 11.41
C ASP A 159 -9.38 8.07 11.01
N PRO A 160 -10.27 8.61 11.86
CA PRO A 160 -11.67 8.79 11.50
C PRO A 160 -11.86 9.72 10.30
N THR A 161 -12.87 9.47 9.47
CA THR A 161 -13.17 10.31 8.29
C THR A 161 -13.39 11.79 8.67
N ALA A 162 -14.06 12.04 9.80
CA ALA A 162 -14.29 13.40 10.29
C ALA A 162 -12.99 14.14 10.62
N GLU A 163 -11.99 13.44 11.17
CA GLU A 163 -10.67 14.00 11.48
C GLU A 163 -9.87 14.32 10.22
N ILE A 164 -9.96 13.46 9.20
CA ILE A 164 -9.37 13.76 7.88
C ILE A 164 -10.03 15.00 7.26
N VAL A 165 -11.34 15.13 7.32
CA VAL A 165 -12.03 16.32 6.80
C VAL A 165 -11.62 17.58 7.58
N ARG A 166 -11.47 17.49 8.91
CA ARG A 166 -10.95 18.59 9.76
C ARG A 166 -9.52 18.97 9.36
N PHE A 167 -8.66 17.99 9.14
CA PHE A 167 -7.30 18.16 8.64
C PHE A 167 -7.29 18.87 7.28
N LEU A 168 -8.02 18.35 6.29
CA LEU A 168 -8.06 18.90 4.93
C LEU A 168 -8.53 20.36 4.89
N ARG A 169 -9.46 20.75 5.76
CA ARG A 169 -9.93 22.15 5.87
C ARG A 169 -8.87 23.12 6.38
N ARG A 170 -7.80 22.63 7.02
CA ARG A 170 -6.69 23.43 7.51
C ARG A 170 -5.53 23.52 6.53
N ILE A 171 -5.51 22.68 5.50
CA ILE A 171 -4.44 22.67 4.52
C ILE A 171 -4.64 23.82 3.53
N PRO A 172 -3.59 24.63 3.25
CA PRO A 172 -3.65 25.65 2.20
C PRO A 172 -4.06 25.06 0.85
N ARG A 173 -4.83 25.82 0.06
CA ARG A 173 -5.35 25.32 -1.23
C ARG A 173 -4.25 25.03 -2.27
N ASP A 174 -3.07 25.61 -2.09
CA ASP A 174 -1.89 25.46 -2.93
C ASP A 174 -0.92 24.36 -2.45
N THR A 175 -1.14 23.81 -1.24
CA THR A 175 -0.47 22.60 -0.76
C THR A 175 -1.19 21.37 -1.29
N ILE A 176 -0.49 20.49 -2.00
CA ILE A 176 -1.07 19.24 -2.52
C ILE A 176 -1.16 18.22 -1.39
N VAL A 177 -2.31 17.55 -1.28
CA VAL A 177 -2.49 16.46 -0.33
C VAL A 177 -2.47 15.13 -1.07
N LEU A 178 -1.51 14.27 -0.75
CA LEU A 178 -1.51 12.88 -1.17
C LEU A 178 -2.15 12.04 -0.06
N LEU A 179 -3.38 11.62 -0.27
CA LEU A 179 -4.11 10.74 0.65
C LEU A 179 -4.02 9.30 0.15
N ASP A 180 -3.23 8.46 0.81
CA ASP A 180 -2.99 7.08 0.41
C ASP A 180 -3.95 6.11 1.10
N GLU A 181 -4.84 5.52 0.31
CA GLU A 181 -5.85 4.54 0.70
C GLU A 181 -5.49 3.13 0.19
N ALA A 182 -4.20 2.77 0.11
CA ALA A 182 -3.74 1.47 -0.39
C ALA A 182 -4.33 0.22 0.31
N TYR A 183 -4.86 0.39 1.53
CA TYR A 183 -5.44 -0.68 2.34
C TYR A 183 -6.95 -0.51 2.60
N ILE A 184 -7.63 0.40 1.91
CA ILE A 184 -9.01 0.78 2.20
C ILE A 184 -10.02 -0.38 2.09
N GLU A 185 -9.74 -1.39 1.27
CA GLU A 185 -10.57 -2.58 1.15
C GLU A 185 -10.67 -3.38 2.46
N PHE A 186 -9.66 -3.27 3.34
CA PHE A 186 -9.65 -3.91 4.67
C PHE A 186 -10.36 -3.07 5.75
N ALA A 187 -10.71 -1.82 5.46
CA ALA A 187 -11.54 -0.99 6.33
C ALA A 187 -13.02 -1.31 6.12
N ALA A 188 -13.79 -1.29 7.20
CA ALA A 188 -15.24 -1.48 7.12
C ALA A 188 -15.90 -0.33 6.34
N PRO A 189 -17.00 -0.59 5.60
CA PRO A 189 -17.60 0.40 4.70
C PRO A 189 -17.89 1.76 5.33
N GLN A 190 -18.31 1.80 6.60
CA GLN A 190 -18.61 3.04 7.32
C GLN A 190 -17.41 3.95 7.57
N HIS A 191 -16.17 3.46 7.41
CA HIS A 191 -14.96 4.26 7.55
C HIS A 191 -14.40 4.78 6.23
N ARG A 192 -15.04 4.42 5.10
CA ARG A 192 -14.63 4.88 3.77
C ARG A 192 -15.02 6.35 3.59
N ILE A 193 -14.16 7.08 2.90
CA ILE A 193 -14.40 8.48 2.56
C ILE A 193 -15.36 8.54 1.37
N ASP A 194 -16.30 9.49 1.41
CA ASP A 194 -17.06 9.88 0.22
C ASP A 194 -16.10 10.52 -0.79
N VAL A 195 -15.73 9.75 -1.81
CA VAL A 195 -14.77 10.16 -2.82
C VAL A 195 -15.30 11.34 -3.64
N TRP A 196 -16.61 11.38 -3.92
CA TRP A 196 -17.20 12.46 -4.71
C TRP A 196 -17.11 13.79 -3.94
N GLY A 197 -17.53 13.78 -2.67
CA GLY A 197 -17.36 14.92 -1.78
C GLY A 197 -15.89 15.32 -1.64
N LEU A 198 -14.99 14.36 -1.47
CA LEU A 198 -13.55 14.62 -1.32
C LEU A 198 -12.99 15.41 -2.51
N THR A 199 -13.19 14.92 -3.74
CA THR A 199 -12.62 15.55 -4.94
C THR A 199 -13.32 16.86 -5.33
N SER A 200 -14.58 17.04 -4.90
CA SER A 200 -15.36 18.26 -5.15
C SER A 200 -15.01 19.39 -4.16
N TYR A 201 -14.85 19.07 -2.87
CA TYR A 201 -14.61 20.07 -1.83
C TYR A 201 -13.13 20.41 -1.63
N PHE A 202 -12.22 19.49 -1.99
CA PHE A 202 -10.78 19.63 -1.79
C PHE A 202 -10.03 19.43 -3.11
N PRO A 203 -9.96 20.45 -3.98
CA PRO A 203 -9.43 20.31 -5.33
C PRO A 203 -7.93 20.03 -5.40
N ASN A 204 -7.22 20.21 -4.29
CA ASN A 204 -5.79 19.95 -4.08
C ASN A 204 -5.49 18.52 -3.56
N VAL A 205 -6.50 17.66 -3.41
CA VAL A 205 -6.32 16.27 -2.96
C VAL A 205 -6.16 15.32 -4.14
N VAL A 206 -5.17 14.44 -4.03
CA VAL A 206 -5.06 13.23 -4.84
C VAL A 206 -5.23 12.02 -3.91
N LEU A 207 -6.35 11.33 -4.05
CA LEU A 207 -6.61 10.07 -3.34
C LEU A 207 -5.99 8.92 -4.13
N VAL A 208 -5.05 8.19 -3.53
CA VAL A 208 -4.27 7.13 -4.19
C VAL A 208 -4.77 5.76 -3.72
N ARG A 209 -4.99 4.84 -4.67
CA ARG A 209 -5.38 3.45 -4.42
C ARG A 209 -4.63 2.47 -5.32
N THR A 210 -4.72 1.18 -5.00
CA THR A 210 -3.86 0.15 -5.61
C THR A 210 -4.57 -1.20 -5.73
N PHE A 211 -4.23 -1.96 -6.77
CA PHE A 211 -4.63 -3.37 -6.87
C PHE A 211 -3.57 -4.31 -6.25
N SER A 212 -2.50 -3.77 -5.65
CA SER A 212 -1.42 -4.58 -5.10
C SER A 212 -1.82 -5.36 -3.83
N LYS A 213 -2.75 -4.84 -3.04
CA LYS A 213 -3.03 -5.33 -1.68
C LYS A 213 -4.20 -6.31 -1.63
N ALA A 214 -5.41 -5.84 -1.36
CA ALA A 214 -6.58 -6.71 -1.25
C ALA A 214 -6.85 -7.54 -2.52
N TYR A 215 -6.62 -6.96 -3.69
CA TYR A 215 -6.80 -7.63 -4.98
C TYR A 215 -5.70 -8.67 -5.30
N GLY A 216 -4.56 -8.65 -4.60
CA GLY A 216 -3.48 -9.62 -4.79
C GLY A 216 -2.76 -9.53 -6.13
N LEU A 217 -2.69 -8.33 -6.72
CA LEU A 217 -2.07 -8.08 -8.03
C LEU A 217 -0.78 -7.25 -7.92
N ALA A 218 -0.02 -7.45 -6.84
CA ALA A 218 1.21 -6.68 -6.59
C ALA A 218 2.19 -6.76 -7.77
N GLY A 219 2.40 -7.93 -8.36
CA GLY A 219 3.28 -8.10 -9.52
C GLY A 219 2.80 -7.42 -10.81
N LEU A 220 1.51 -7.07 -10.94
CA LEU A 220 0.97 -6.44 -12.16
C LEU A 220 1.11 -4.93 -12.20
N ARG A 221 1.50 -4.30 -11.07
CA ARG A 221 1.80 -2.86 -10.99
C ARG A 221 0.62 -1.98 -11.44
N ILE A 222 -0.57 -2.19 -10.87
CA ILE A 222 -1.77 -1.42 -11.21
C ILE A 222 -2.17 -0.53 -10.03
N GLY A 223 -2.19 0.79 -10.23
CA GLY A 223 -2.67 1.77 -9.27
C GLY A 223 -3.36 2.93 -9.95
N TYR A 224 -4.11 3.70 -9.16
CA TYR A 224 -4.88 4.81 -9.66
C TYR A 224 -4.98 5.94 -8.64
N GLY A 225 -5.12 7.15 -9.15
CA GLY A 225 -5.38 8.37 -8.39
C GLY A 225 -6.76 8.91 -8.71
N LEU A 226 -7.42 9.52 -7.73
CA LEU A 226 -8.71 10.20 -7.86
C LEU A 226 -8.54 11.65 -7.41
N ALA A 227 -8.92 12.60 -8.25
CA ALA A 227 -8.70 14.03 -7.99
C ALA A 227 -9.81 14.89 -8.60
N SER A 228 -9.77 16.21 -8.34
CA SER A 228 -10.61 17.16 -9.08
C SER A 228 -10.36 17.09 -10.59
N PRO A 229 -11.32 17.45 -11.47
CA PRO A 229 -11.12 17.40 -12.92
C PRO A 229 -9.92 18.23 -13.40
N GLU A 230 -9.65 19.37 -12.76
CA GLU A 230 -8.48 20.22 -13.06
C GLU A 230 -7.17 19.52 -12.71
N LEU A 231 -7.07 18.99 -11.47
CA LEU A 231 -5.86 18.33 -11.01
C LEU A 231 -5.61 17.02 -11.76
N ALA A 232 -6.66 16.22 -11.99
CA ALA A 232 -6.57 14.99 -12.76
C ALA A 232 -6.16 15.24 -14.21
N ARG A 233 -6.59 16.34 -14.85
CA ARG A 233 -6.09 16.73 -16.19
C ARG A 233 -4.60 17.05 -16.18
N THR A 234 -4.12 17.82 -15.20
CA THR A 234 -2.68 18.13 -15.06
C THR A 234 -1.86 16.86 -14.92
N LEU A 235 -2.32 15.94 -14.07
CA LEU A 235 -1.67 14.65 -13.88
C LEU A 235 -1.74 13.80 -15.15
N TRP A 236 -2.90 13.68 -15.80
CA TRP A 236 -3.09 12.90 -17.03
C TRP A 236 -2.23 13.39 -18.20
N ALA A 237 -1.92 14.69 -18.26
CA ALA A 237 -0.97 15.22 -19.25
C ALA A 237 0.46 14.66 -19.11
N GLN A 238 0.80 14.12 -17.93
CA GLN A 238 2.06 13.42 -17.66
C GLN A 238 1.93 11.89 -17.75
N GLN A 239 0.78 11.38 -18.20
CA GLN A 239 0.57 9.94 -18.34
C GLN A 239 1.52 9.37 -19.39
N LEU A 240 2.39 8.44 -18.97
CA LEU A 240 3.35 7.80 -19.86
C LEU A 240 2.62 7.03 -20.98
N PRO A 241 2.89 7.32 -22.26
CA PRO A 241 2.35 6.54 -23.35
C PRO A 241 2.76 5.07 -23.27
N PHE A 242 1.80 4.17 -23.50
CA PHE A 242 1.98 2.72 -23.35
C PHE A 242 2.45 2.27 -21.95
N GLY A 243 2.32 3.13 -20.93
CA GLY A 243 2.92 2.91 -19.62
C GLY A 243 2.20 1.90 -18.72
N ILE A 244 1.02 1.42 -19.11
CA ILE A 244 0.25 0.43 -18.36
C ILE A 244 0.12 -0.86 -19.17
N ALA A 245 0.50 -1.99 -18.58
CA ALA A 245 0.50 -3.28 -19.25
C ALA A 245 -0.90 -3.67 -19.75
N ILE A 246 -0.98 -4.25 -20.95
CA ILE A 246 -2.24 -4.64 -21.61
C ILE A 246 -3.08 -5.60 -20.76
N THR A 247 -2.42 -6.42 -19.93
CA THR A 247 -3.03 -7.39 -19.03
C THR A 247 -3.82 -6.73 -17.89
N SER A 248 -3.54 -5.46 -17.58
CA SER A 248 -4.15 -4.72 -16.46
C SER A 248 -5.66 -4.57 -16.62
N LEU A 249 -6.14 -4.26 -17.83
CA LEU A 249 -7.57 -4.11 -18.10
C LEU A 249 -8.35 -5.39 -17.79
N LEU A 250 -7.86 -6.53 -18.29
CA LEU A 250 -8.48 -7.83 -18.07
C LEU A 250 -8.39 -8.28 -16.61
N ALA A 251 -7.25 -8.03 -15.94
CA ALA A 251 -7.08 -8.38 -14.54
C ALA A 251 -8.01 -7.59 -13.61
N VAL A 252 -8.19 -6.28 -13.87
CA VAL A 252 -9.10 -5.42 -13.11
C VAL A 252 -10.55 -5.80 -13.36
N ALA A 253 -10.96 -5.98 -14.62
CA ALA A 253 -12.33 -6.41 -14.95
C ALA A 253 -12.68 -7.75 -14.27
N ALA A 254 -11.82 -8.75 -14.41
CA ALA A 254 -12.03 -10.06 -13.79
C ALA A 254 -12.03 -10.00 -12.25
N SER A 255 -11.30 -9.04 -11.65
CA SER A 255 -11.33 -8.83 -10.20
C SER A 255 -12.66 -8.22 -9.73
N TYR A 256 -13.22 -7.29 -10.49
CA TYR A 256 -14.53 -6.70 -10.20
C TYR A 256 -15.66 -7.71 -10.37
N ASP A 257 -15.62 -8.54 -11.42
CA ASP A 257 -16.60 -9.62 -11.62
C ASP A 257 -16.54 -10.67 -10.50
N ALA A 258 -15.35 -10.90 -9.93
CA ALA A 258 -15.11 -11.84 -8.84
C ALA A 258 -15.23 -11.22 -7.43
N GLU A 259 -15.95 -10.10 -7.28
CA GLU A 259 -16.06 -9.34 -6.02
C GLU A 259 -16.42 -10.23 -4.82
N ASN A 260 -17.35 -11.16 -4.96
CA ASN A 260 -17.76 -12.05 -3.86
C ASN A 260 -16.57 -12.87 -3.32
N GLN A 261 -15.71 -13.39 -4.20
CA GLN A 261 -14.52 -14.15 -3.82
C GLN A 261 -13.44 -13.24 -3.22
N LEU A 262 -13.29 -12.03 -3.76
CA LEU A 262 -12.42 -11.00 -3.19
C LEU A 262 -12.82 -10.66 -1.74
N LEU A 263 -14.11 -10.39 -1.50
CA LEU A 263 -14.65 -10.09 -0.18
C LEU A 263 -14.51 -11.27 0.80
N GLN A 264 -14.58 -12.52 0.31
CA GLN A 264 -14.29 -13.70 1.13
C GLN A 264 -12.83 -13.74 1.58
N ARG A 265 -11.88 -13.44 0.67
CA ARG A 265 -10.44 -13.38 1.02
C ARG A 265 -10.13 -12.25 1.98
N ILE A 266 -10.69 -11.05 1.77
CA ILE A 266 -10.54 -9.92 2.68
C ILE A 266 -11.02 -10.31 4.09
N ARG A 267 -12.18 -10.99 4.19
CA ARG A 267 -12.70 -11.50 5.47
C ARG A 267 -11.76 -12.52 6.12
N ALA A 268 -11.20 -13.45 5.36
CA ALA A 268 -10.26 -14.44 5.87
C ALA A 268 -8.98 -13.77 6.43
N ILE A 269 -8.36 -12.86 5.67
CA ILE A 269 -7.17 -12.11 6.10
C ILE A 269 -7.50 -11.27 7.35
N THR A 270 -8.65 -10.60 7.38
CA THR A 270 -9.08 -9.79 8.52
C THR A 270 -9.32 -10.64 9.78
N ALA A 271 -9.90 -11.83 9.62
CA ALA A 271 -10.10 -12.77 10.73
C ALA A 271 -8.76 -13.28 11.27
N GLU A 272 -7.81 -13.61 10.39
CA GLU A 272 -6.49 -14.07 10.81
C GLU A 272 -5.68 -12.93 11.48
N ARG A 273 -5.77 -11.70 10.96
CA ARG A 273 -5.22 -10.49 11.60
C ARG A 273 -5.73 -10.33 13.03
N ARG A 274 -7.05 -10.44 13.20
CA ARG A 274 -7.70 -10.34 14.52
C ARG A 274 -7.21 -11.44 15.46
N TYR A 275 -7.08 -12.67 14.96
CA TYR A 275 -6.57 -13.79 15.74
C TYR A 275 -5.12 -13.55 16.20
N LEU A 276 -4.21 -13.21 15.28
CA LEU A 276 -2.81 -12.91 15.59
C LEU A 276 -2.71 -11.78 16.63
N ARG A 277 -3.41 -10.66 16.40
CA ARG A 277 -3.44 -9.52 17.34
C ARG A 277 -3.94 -9.92 18.72
N MET A 278 -5.04 -10.67 18.82
CA MET A 278 -5.58 -11.13 20.09
C MET A 278 -4.58 -12.00 20.86
N ARG A 279 -3.86 -12.88 20.17
CA ARG A 279 -2.84 -13.76 20.77
C ARG A 279 -1.62 -12.98 21.25
N LEU A 280 -1.16 -12.00 20.48
CA LEU A 280 -0.06 -11.09 20.88
C LEU A 280 -0.43 -10.29 22.14
N ILE A 281 -1.65 -9.73 22.19
CA ILE A 281 -2.14 -9.00 23.37
C ILE A 281 -2.24 -9.92 24.59
N ALA A 282 -2.71 -11.16 24.42
CA ALA A 282 -2.75 -12.14 25.50
C ALA A 282 -1.35 -12.53 26.03
N MET A 283 -0.30 -12.35 25.23
CA MET A 283 1.11 -12.50 25.62
C MET A 283 1.71 -11.23 26.21
N GLY A 284 0.92 -10.16 26.42
CA GLY A 284 1.39 -8.87 26.94
C GLY A 284 2.05 -7.97 25.91
N ILE A 285 1.96 -8.30 24.61
CA ILE A 285 2.54 -7.51 23.53
C ILE A 285 1.47 -6.55 22.99
N TYR A 286 1.70 -5.25 23.15
CA TYR A 286 0.82 -4.23 22.59
C TYR A 286 0.88 -4.23 21.05
N THR A 287 -0.29 -4.06 20.42
CA THR A 287 -0.45 -3.98 18.96
C THR A 287 -1.63 -3.04 18.67
N PRO A 288 -1.43 -1.96 17.90
CA PRO A 288 -2.52 -1.06 17.51
C PRO A 288 -3.67 -1.81 16.83
N ASP A 289 -4.86 -1.20 16.82
CA ASP A 289 -5.97 -1.77 16.04
C ASP A 289 -5.71 -1.52 14.55
N ALA A 290 -5.36 -2.59 13.85
CA ALA A 290 -4.97 -2.52 12.44
C ALA A 290 -6.20 -2.66 11.54
N HIS A 291 -6.23 -1.90 10.45
CA HIS A 291 -7.23 -1.94 9.37
C HIS A 291 -6.58 -2.25 8.00
N ALA A 292 -5.51 -3.05 8.00
CA ALA A 292 -4.76 -3.46 6.80
C ALA A 292 -4.51 -4.98 6.77
N ASN A 293 -3.67 -5.50 5.86
CA ASN A 293 -3.28 -6.93 5.82
C ASN A 293 -2.03 -7.24 6.65
N PHE A 294 -1.82 -6.53 7.75
CA PHE A 294 -0.66 -6.69 8.62
C PHE A 294 -1.01 -6.28 10.07
N VAL A 295 -0.11 -6.60 11.00
CA VAL A 295 -0.08 -6.08 12.37
C VAL A 295 1.25 -5.37 12.63
N TYR A 296 1.27 -4.46 13.60
CA TYR A 296 2.46 -3.70 13.98
C TYR A 296 2.83 -3.91 15.44
N LEU A 297 4.09 -4.22 15.68
CA LEU A 297 4.70 -4.32 17.00
C LEU A 297 5.55 -3.06 17.24
N PRO A 298 5.11 -2.14 18.10
CA PRO A 298 5.89 -0.94 18.37
C PRO A 298 7.23 -1.24 19.02
N SER A 299 8.18 -0.31 18.87
CA SER A 299 9.42 -0.34 19.63
C SER A 299 9.15 -0.23 21.13
N SER A 300 9.98 -0.88 21.94
CA SER A 300 9.98 -0.72 23.39
C SER A 300 10.72 0.54 23.88
N GLY A 301 11.12 1.43 22.97
CA GLY A 301 11.85 2.67 23.31
C GLY A 301 13.20 2.40 23.96
N GLY A 302 13.90 1.36 23.50
CA GLY A 302 15.17 0.89 24.07
C GLY A 302 15.04 0.06 25.35
N ARG A 303 13.83 -0.11 25.89
CA ARG A 303 13.55 -0.93 27.07
C ARG A 303 13.18 -2.35 26.65
N GLY A 304 14.16 -3.12 26.22
CA GLY A 304 13.99 -4.50 25.74
C GLY A 304 14.64 -4.71 24.38
N ARG A 305 14.68 -5.96 23.92
CA ARG A 305 15.31 -6.29 22.64
C ARG A 305 14.47 -5.80 21.47
N PRO A 306 15.09 -5.27 20.39
CA PRO A 306 14.38 -4.91 19.17
C PRO A 306 13.75 -6.15 18.54
N TRP A 307 12.65 -5.97 17.82
CA TRP A 307 11.95 -7.09 17.17
C TRP A 307 12.81 -7.81 16.11
N SER A 308 13.82 -7.15 15.54
CA SER A 308 14.81 -7.79 14.67
C SER A 308 15.56 -8.93 15.34
N GLU A 309 15.91 -8.78 16.63
CA GLU A 309 16.55 -9.84 17.40
C GLU A 309 15.56 -10.93 17.82
N VAL A 310 14.27 -10.58 17.97
CA VAL A 310 13.21 -11.55 18.27
C VAL A 310 13.01 -12.54 17.13
N PHE A 311 12.97 -12.02 15.90
CA PHE A 311 12.73 -12.83 14.71
C PHE A 311 14.00 -13.39 14.08
N ALA A 312 15.19 -13.04 14.61
CA ALA A 312 16.47 -13.57 14.14
C ALA A 312 16.49 -15.11 14.21
N GLY A 313 16.88 -15.75 13.12
CA GLY A 313 16.95 -17.23 13.03
C GLY A 313 15.59 -17.95 12.97
N SER A 314 14.46 -17.23 12.94
CA SER A 314 13.13 -17.85 12.83
C SER A 314 12.76 -18.31 11.42
N GLY A 315 13.50 -17.85 10.39
CA GLY A 315 13.14 -18.02 8.97
C GLY A 315 12.02 -17.09 8.49
N LEU A 316 11.36 -16.35 9.39
CA LEU A 316 10.32 -15.39 9.03
C LEU A 316 10.92 -14.13 8.39
N HIS A 317 10.44 -13.75 7.22
CA HIS A 317 10.80 -12.49 6.59
C HIS A 317 9.90 -11.38 7.14
N ILE A 318 10.34 -10.69 8.19
CA ILE A 318 9.58 -9.62 8.87
C ILE A 318 10.15 -8.25 8.50
N ARG A 319 9.29 -7.22 8.38
CA ARG A 319 9.75 -5.85 8.19
C ARG A 319 10.07 -5.23 9.54
N CYS A 320 11.36 -5.03 9.84
CA CYS A 320 11.82 -4.33 11.04
C CYS A 320 12.21 -2.88 10.73
N TYR A 321 12.07 -2.00 11.71
CA TYR A 321 12.32 -0.56 11.61
C TYR A 321 13.51 -0.15 12.48
N ALA A 322 14.16 0.95 12.12
CA ALA A 322 15.36 1.44 12.81
C ALA A 322 15.11 1.84 14.28
N ASP A 323 13.86 2.19 14.61
CA ASP A 323 13.44 2.47 15.98
C ASP A 323 13.30 1.19 16.84
N GLY A 324 13.42 0.00 16.24
CA GLY A 324 13.24 -1.30 16.88
C GLY A 324 11.85 -1.91 16.72
N GLY A 325 10.91 -1.21 16.07
CA GLY A 325 9.57 -1.70 15.74
C GLY A 325 9.57 -2.77 14.64
N ALA A 326 8.45 -3.49 14.48
CA ALA A 326 8.26 -4.44 13.39
C ALA A 326 6.83 -4.44 12.83
N ARG A 327 6.69 -4.69 11.53
CA ARG A 327 5.42 -4.91 10.83
C ARG A 327 5.40 -6.33 10.26
N ILE A 328 4.30 -7.03 10.53
CA ILE A 328 4.11 -8.43 10.20
C ILE A 328 2.91 -8.53 9.26
N THR A 329 3.16 -8.88 8.00
CA THR A 329 2.09 -9.22 7.05
C THR A 329 1.31 -10.42 7.57
N VAL A 330 -0.01 -10.39 7.40
CA VAL A 330 -0.87 -11.51 7.75
C VAL A 330 -0.83 -12.53 6.62
N GLY A 331 -0.20 -13.67 6.91
CA GLY A 331 -0.11 -14.82 6.03
C GLY A 331 -1.23 -15.84 6.28
N SER A 332 -0.83 -17.11 6.41
CA SER A 332 -1.71 -18.23 6.78
C SER A 332 -1.72 -18.46 8.30
N ARG A 333 -2.53 -19.43 8.77
CA ARG A 333 -2.47 -19.86 10.17
C ARG A 333 -1.10 -20.42 10.55
N GLU A 334 -0.40 -21.06 9.63
CA GLU A 334 0.98 -21.53 9.82
C GLU A 334 1.91 -20.34 10.08
N SER A 335 1.86 -19.31 9.24
CA SER A 335 2.61 -18.05 9.43
C SER A 335 2.34 -17.45 10.80
N THR A 336 1.07 -17.37 11.19
CA THR A 336 0.66 -16.84 12.51
C THR A 336 1.23 -17.66 13.65
N LEU A 337 1.18 -18.99 13.59
CA LEU A 337 1.73 -19.85 14.65
C LEU A 337 3.25 -19.72 14.73
N ALA A 338 3.95 -19.60 13.61
CA ALA A 338 5.39 -19.37 13.58
C ALA A 338 5.77 -18.02 14.19
N VAL A 339 4.99 -16.96 13.92
CA VAL A 339 5.17 -15.65 14.57
C VAL A 339 4.97 -15.77 16.08
N LEU A 340 3.90 -16.45 16.52
CA LEU A 340 3.60 -16.64 17.94
C LEU A 340 4.67 -17.48 18.67
N ASP A 341 5.23 -18.49 18.01
CA ASP A 341 6.35 -19.28 18.54
C ASP A 341 7.62 -18.42 18.68
N ALA A 342 7.95 -17.62 17.67
CA ALA A 342 9.12 -16.74 17.70
C ALA A 342 9.06 -15.72 18.84
N VAL A 343 7.89 -15.10 19.08
CA VAL A 343 7.73 -14.12 20.17
C VAL A 343 7.65 -14.77 21.56
N ALA A 344 7.26 -16.04 21.67
CA ALA A 344 7.18 -16.77 22.94
C ALA A 344 8.54 -17.26 23.46
N LYS A 345 9.56 -17.39 22.58
CA LYS A 345 10.90 -17.84 22.96
C LYS A 345 11.54 -16.87 23.96
N PRO A 346 12.07 -17.37 25.10
CA PRO A 346 12.87 -16.56 26.01
C PRO A 346 14.07 -15.96 25.26
N ALA A 347 14.55 -14.80 25.70
CA ALA A 347 15.83 -14.30 25.22
C ALA A 347 16.90 -15.37 25.46
N ALA A 348 17.62 -15.78 24.40
CA ALA A 348 18.80 -16.60 24.58
C ALA A 348 19.73 -15.85 25.54
N SER A 349 20.11 -16.48 26.64
CA SER A 349 21.06 -15.90 27.59
C SER A 349 22.32 -15.54 26.83
N ALA A 350 22.67 -14.25 26.79
CA ALA A 350 23.95 -13.80 26.27
C ALA A 350 25.05 -14.50 27.08
N SER A 351 25.77 -15.42 26.44
CA SER A 351 26.99 -16.04 26.96
C SER A 351 28.17 -15.10 26.80
#